data_AF-A0A9E7W290-F1
#
_entry.id   AF-A0A9E7W290-F1
#
_cell.length_a   1.000
_cell.length_b   1.000
_cell.length_c   1.000
_cell.angle_alpha   90.00
_cell.angle_beta   90.00
_cell.angle_gamma   90.00
#
_symmetry.space_group_name_H-M   'P 1'
#
loop_
_entity.id
_entity.type
_entity.pdbx_description
1 polymer ?
#
loop_
_entity_poly.entity_id
_entity_poly.type
_entity_poly.pdbx_seq_one_letter_code
_entity_poly.pdbx_strand_id
1 'polypeptide(L)'
;MPEIVNQMLVNRRLERVERNREHALTVVVTAERHIRTAELLADTDDHAMAFTPAYDGARKALVAVLAAEGFRVRPVGGAHRNTGIAAAGFVNDSALGEFEWMRQVRNATGYPDDDRPAATNQDVAEAITAAVRIVDVCAEYVRRDG
;
A
#
# COMPACT_ATOMS: atom_id res chain seq x y z
N MET A 1 -16.75 -13.47 0.00
CA MET A 1 -15.37 -13.28 0.51
C MET A 1 -14.43 -14.01 -0.44
N PRO A 2 -13.35 -13.38 -0.92
CA PRO A 2 -12.40 -13.98 -1.88
C PRO A 2 -11.67 -15.21 -1.31
N GLU A 3 -11.37 -16.19 -2.16
CA GLU A 3 -10.71 -17.44 -1.74
C GLU A 3 -9.32 -17.19 -1.12
N ILE A 4 -8.54 -16.28 -1.71
CA ILE A 4 -7.22 -15.91 -1.15
C ILE A 4 -7.32 -15.33 0.26
N VAL A 5 -8.34 -14.53 0.53
CA VAL A 5 -8.60 -13.94 1.85
C VAL A 5 -8.98 -15.04 2.85
N ASN A 6 -9.79 -16.01 2.43
CA ASN A 6 -10.13 -17.18 3.24
C ASN A 6 -8.87 -17.97 3.66
N GLN A 7 -8.01 -18.28 2.69
CA GLN A 7 -6.76 -18.99 2.96
C GLN A 7 -5.85 -18.22 3.91
N MET A 8 -5.79 -16.89 3.80
CA MET A 8 -4.99 -16.06 4.69
C MET A 8 -5.55 -15.98 6.12
N LEU A 9 -6.87 -16.10 6.31
CA LEU A 9 -7.48 -16.26 7.64
C LEU A 9 -7.11 -17.61 8.26
N VAL A 10 -7.27 -18.70 7.51
CA VAL A 10 -6.92 -20.06 7.96
C VAL A 10 -5.45 -20.13 8.37
N ASN A 11 -4.57 -19.52 7.57
CA ASN A 11 -3.13 -19.47 7.84
C ASN A 11 -2.70 -18.37 8.84
N ARG A 12 -3.65 -17.73 9.53
CA ARG A 12 -3.42 -16.69 10.56
C ARG A 12 -2.54 -15.52 10.10
N ARG A 13 -2.65 -15.15 8.82
CA ARG A 13 -2.05 -13.94 8.23
C ARG A 13 -2.99 -12.75 8.29
N LEU A 14 -4.29 -13.01 8.28
CA LEU A 14 -5.34 -12.02 8.54
C LEU A 14 -6.10 -12.38 9.82
N GLU A 15 -6.83 -11.40 10.34
CA GLU A 15 -7.88 -11.59 11.33
C GLU A 15 -9.12 -10.78 10.94
N ARG A 16 -10.28 -11.21 11.45
CA ARG A 16 -11.52 -10.46 11.32
C ARG A 16 -11.55 -9.37 12.39
N VAL A 17 -12.00 -8.20 12.00
CA VAL A 17 -12.26 -7.05 12.87
C VAL A 17 -13.63 -6.47 12.52
N GLU A 18 -14.15 -5.58 13.36
CA GLU A 18 -15.35 -4.81 12.99
C GLU A 18 -15.08 -3.97 11.74
N ARG A 19 -16.03 -3.97 10.80
CA ARG A 19 -15.96 -3.11 9.62
C ARG A 19 -16.00 -1.65 10.07
N ASN A 20 -15.01 -0.87 9.66
CA ASN A 20 -14.91 0.52 10.07
C ASN A 20 -14.71 1.43 8.85
N ARG A 21 -15.83 1.85 8.26
CA ARG A 21 -15.86 2.67 7.04
C ARG A 21 -15.33 4.09 7.27
N GLU A 22 -15.68 4.70 8.40
CA GLU A 22 -15.18 6.04 8.76
C GLU A 22 -13.65 6.04 8.89
N HIS A 23 -13.11 5.01 9.55
CA HIS A 23 -11.67 4.80 9.61
C HIS A 23 -11.06 4.58 8.22
N ALA A 24 -11.67 3.74 7.38
CA ALA A 24 -11.19 3.49 6.02
C ALA A 24 -11.10 4.80 5.20
N LEU A 25 -12.13 5.64 5.25
CA LEU A 25 -12.14 6.95 4.60
C LEU A 25 -11.04 7.88 5.13
N THR A 26 -10.83 7.90 6.45
CA THR A 26 -9.74 8.67 7.07
C THR A 26 -8.35 8.19 6.62
N VAL A 27 -8.17 6.87 6.47
CA VAL A 27 -6.94 6.26 5.97
C VAL A 27 -6.72 6.61 4.49
N VAL A 28 -7.77 6.64 3.66
CA VAL A 28 -7.69 7.13 2.26
C VAL A 28 -7.21 8.57 2.20
N VAL A 29 -7.78 9.48 3.00
CA VAL A 29 -7.34 10.89 3.04
C VAL A 29 -5.86 11.00 3.44
N THR A 30 -5.41 10.13 4.34
CA THR A 30 -3.99 10.06 4.73
C THR A 30 -3.11 9.55 3.59
N ALA A 31 -3.56 8.54 2.84
CA ALA A 31 -2.86 8.01 1.69
C ALA A 31 -2.66 9.07 0.59
N GLU A 32 -3.72 9.82 0.27
CA GLU A 32 -3.67 10.94 -0.70
C GLU A 32 -2.72 12.05 -0.23
N ARG A 33 -2.67 12.33 1.08
CA ARG A 33 -1.71 13.29 1.63
C ARG A 33 -0.28 12.81 1.45
N HIS A 34 0.00 11.52 1.62
CA HIS A 34 1.34 10.99 1.40
C HIS A 34 1.77 11.06 -0.07
N ILE A 35 0.87 10.86 -1.04
CA ILE A 35 1.20 11.11 -2.45
C ILE A 35 1.67 12.56 -2.64
N ARG A 36 0.92 13.54 -2.14
CA ARG A 36 1.32 14.95 -2.22
C ARG A 36 2.66 15.22 -1.54
N THR A 37 2.94 14.54 -0.43
CA THR A 37 4.26 14.62 0.22
C THR A 37 5.37 14.03 -0.67
N ALA A 38 5.11 12.93 -1.37
CA ALA A 38 6.06 12.34 -2.32
C ALA A 38 6.37 13.30 -3.47
N GLU A 39 5.32 13.91 -4.05
CA GLU A 39 5.44 14.90 -5.12
C GLU A 39 6.29 16.11 -4.68
N LEU A 40 6.08 16.62 -3.47
CA LEU A 40 6.87 17.74 -2.92
C LEU A 40 8.36 17.39 -2.71
N LEU A 41 8.67 16.12 -2.47
CA LEU A 41 10.04 15.66 -2.22
C LEU A 41 10.74 15.17 -3.50
N ALA A 42 10.02 15.02 -4.60
CA ALA A 42 10.52 14.42 -5.84
C ALA A 42 11.71 15.18 -6.45
N ASP A 43 11.74 16.50 -6.28
CA ASP A 43 12.80 17.39 -6.80
C ASP A 43 13.98 17.55 -5.83
N THR A 44 14.00 16.79 -4.73
CA THR A 44 15.11 16.81 -3.76
C THR A 44 16.10 15.68 -4.04
N ASP A 45 17.33 15.84 -3.58
CA ASP A 45 18.36 14.79 -3.68
C ASP A 45 18.15 13.63 -2.68
N ASP A 46 17.19 13.76 -1.75
CA ASP A 46 16.86 12.71 -0.77
C ASP A 46 15.79 11.75 -1.34
N HIS A 47 16.20 10.99 -2.35
CA HIS A 47 15.32 10.03 -3.04
C HIS A 47 14.77 8.96 -2.11
N ALA A 48 15.56 8.54 -1.11
CA ALA A 48 15.14 7.58 -0.10
C ALA A 48 13.93 8.12 0.70
N MET A 49 13.99 9.38 1.11
CA MET A 49 12.88 10.04 1.77
C MET A 49 11.73 10.34 0.82
N ALA A 50 11.98 10.71 -0.44
CA ALA A 50 10.93 10.97 -1.43
C ALA A 50 10.13 9.71 -1.82
N PHE A 51 10.78 8.54 -1.88
CA PHE A 51 10.14 7.26 -2.15
C PHE A 51 9.22 6.80 -1.01
N THR A 52 9.61 7.11 0.23
CA THR A 52 8.92 6.69 1.46
C THR A 52 7.41 6.99 1.45
N PRO A 53 6.97 8.25 1.26
CA PRO A 53 5.55 8.58 1.30
C PRO A 53 4.77 8.03 0.10
N ALA A 54 5.38 7.85 -1.09
CA ALA A 54 4.70 7.17 -2.19
C ALA A 54 4.33 5.73 -1.81
N TYR A 55 5.31 4.99 -1.27
CA TYR A 55 5.10 3.64 -0.76
C TYR A 55 4.08 3.57 0.38
N ASP A 56 4.21 4.44 1.38
CA ASP A 56 3.29 4.44 2.53
C ASP A 56 1.88 4.87 2.15
N GLY A 57 1.73 5.77 1.16
CA GLY A 57 0.45 6.14 0.57
C GLY A 57 -0.25 4.93 -0.04
N ALA A 58 0.42 4.24 -0.96
CA ALA A 58 -0.08 3.02 -1.58
C ALA A 58 -0.46 1.96 -0.52
N ARG A 59 0.42 1.71 0.46
CA ARG A 59 0.17 0.75 1.55
C ARG A 59 -1.06 1.13 2.37
N LYS A 60 -1.23 2.41 2.71
CA LYS A 60 -2.39 2.88 3.49
C LYS A 60 -3.69 2.69 2.72
N ALA A 61 -3.71 2.96 1.42
CA ALA A 61 -4.90 2.73 0.61
C ALA A 61 -5.30 1.24 0.57
N LEU A 62 -4.34 0.32 0.46
CA LEU A 62 -4.59 -1.11 0.58
C LEU A 62 -5.14 -1.49 1.97
N VAL A 63 -4.61 -0.90 3.04
CA VAL A 63 -5.14 -1.07 4.40
C VAL A 63 -6.58 -0.56 4.52
N ALA A 64 -6.92 0.56 3.87
CA ALA A 64 -8.27 1.12 3.88
C ALA A 64 -9.30 0.15 3.28
N VAL A 65 -8.96 -0.52 2.17
CA VAL A 65 -9.79 -1.58 1.58
C VAL A 65 -10.06 -2.69 2.60
N LEU A 66 -9.03 -3.18 3.28
CA LEU A 66 -9.19 -4.24 4.28
C LEU A 66 -10.04 -3.79 5.47
N ALA A 67 -9.87 -2.55 5.93
CA ALA A 67 -10.65 -1.98 7.02
C ALA A 67 -12.15 -1.83 6.66
N ALA A 68 -12.45 -1.41 5.42
CA ALA A 68 -13.81 -1.37 4.90
C ALA A 68 -14.46 -2.77 4.87
N GLU A 69 -13.66 -3.79 4.58
CA GLU A 69 -14.11 -5.17 4.53
C GLU A 69 -14.13 -5.91 5.88
N GLY A 70 -13.56 -5.32 6.94
CA GLY A 70 -13.54 -5.92 8.28
C GLY A 70 -12.39 -6.91 8.46
N PHE A 71 -11.26 -6.63 7.83
CA PHE A 71 -10.04 -7.44 7.95
C PHE A 71 -8.86 -6.59 8.40
N ARG A 72 -7.97 -7.21 9.17
CA ARG A 72 -6.68 -6.64 9.53
C ARG A 72 -5.58 -7.67 9.26
N VAL A 73 -4.48 -7.22 8.69
CA VAL A 73 -3.28 -8.05 8.56
C VAL A 73 -2.60 -8.18 9.92
N ARG A 74 -2.24 -9.41 10.29
CA ARG A 74 -1.54 -9.67 11.56
C ARG A 74 -0.08 -9.24 11.46
N PRO A 75 0.55 -8.76 12.55
CA PRO A 75 1.94 -8.30 12.58
C PRO A 75 2.91 -9.49 12.59
N VAL A 76 2.91 -10.27 11.53
CA VAL A 76 3.81 -11.40 11.29
C VAL A 76 4.74 -11.07 10.13
N GLY A 77 5.78 -11.90 9.94
CA GLY A 77 6.69 -11.75 8.79
C GLY A 77 5.93 -11.61 7.47
N GLY A 78 6.28 -10.59 6.68
CA GLY A 78 5.63 -10.30 5.41
C GLY A 78 4.28 -9.57 5.50
N ALA A 79 3.96 -8.91 6.62
CA ALA A 79 2.70 -8.18 6.80
C ALA A 79 2.37 -7.20 5.64
N HIS A 80 3.36 -6.45 5.13
CA HIS A 80 3.10 -5.54 4.01
C HIS A 80 2.74 -6.30 2.73
N ARG A 81 3.49 -7.37 2.39
CA ARG A 81 3.16 -8.26 1.28
C ARG A 81 1.75 -8.86 1.43
N ASN A 82 1.40 -9.31 2.63
CA ASN A 82 0.07 -9.82 2.94
C ASN A 82 -1.02 -8.75 2.76
N THR A 83 -0.72 -7.48 3.04
CA THR A 83 -1.65 -6.37 2.81
C THR A 83 -1.99 -6.23 1.32
N GLY A 84 -0.97 -6.23 0.45
CA GLY A 84 -1.18 -6.15 -1.01
C GLY A 84 -1.97 -7.34 -1.55
N ILE A 85 -1.60 -8.57 -1.18
CA ILE A 85 -2.29 -9.79 -1.62
C ILE A 85 -3.75 -9.80 -1.18
N ALA A 86 -4.03 -9.43 0.08
CA ALA A 86 -5.39 -9.44 0.61
C ALA A 86 -6.26 -8.38 -0.06
N ALA A 87 -5.75 -7.15 -0.23
CA ALA A 87 -6.50 -6.06 -0.86
C ALA A 87 -6.81 -6.35 -2.34
N ALA A 88 -5.87 -6.97 -3.08
CA ALA A 88 -6.09 -7.42 -4.46
C ALA A 88 -7.18 -8.50 -4.60
N GLY A 89 -7.53 -9.19 -3.51
CA GLY A 89 -8.68 -10.08 -3.49
C GLY A 89 -10.03 -9.35 -3.63
N PHE A 90 -10.08 -8.05 -3.29
CA PHE A 90 -11.28 -7.22 -3.32
C PHE A 90 -11.27 -6.22 -4.48
N VAL A 91 -10.14 -5.54 -4.69
CA VAL A 91 -9.96 -4.58 -5.78
C VAL A 91 -9.31 -5.28 -6.96
N ASN A 92 -10.12 -5.62 -7.98
CA ASN A 92 -9.66 -6.28 -9.20
C ASN A 92 -9.11 -5.27 -10.22
N ASP A 93 -7.96 -4.66 -9.89
CA ASP A 93 -7.25 -3.74 -10.78
C ASP A 93 -5.75 -4.10 -10.85
N SER A 94 -5.16 -4.02 -12.05
CA SER A 94 -3.77 -4.40 -12.28
C SER A 94 -2.77 -3.47 -11.59
N ALA A 95 -3.16 -2.23 -11.25
CA ALA A 95 -2.31 -1.28 -10.54
C ALA A 95 -1.80 -1.82 -9.19
N LEU A 96 -2.58 -2.67 -8.52
CA LEU A 96 -2.19 -3.27 -7.24
C LEU A 96 -0.95 -4.18 -7.36
N GLY A 97 -0.62 -4.66 -8.57
CA GLY A 97 0.57 -5.46 -8.83
C GLY A 97 1.87 -4.70 -8.57
N GLU A 98 1.89 -3.39 -8.78
CA GLU A 98 3.08 -2.53 -8.60
C GLU A 98 3.54 -2.49 -7.14
N PHE A 99 2.64 -2.73 -6.19
CA PHE A 99 2.96 -2.63 -4.76
C PHE A 99 4.07 -3.59 -4.31
N GLU A 100 4.23 -4.75 -4.95
CA GLU A 100 5.29 -5.70 -4.59
C GLU A 100 6.68 -5.17 -4.94
N TRP A 101 6.85 -4.55 -6.12
CA TRP A 101 8.10 -3.86 -6.47
C TRP A 101 8.35 -2.71 -5.51
N MET A 102 7.34 -1.86 -5.22
CA MET A 102 7.51 -0.75 -4.29
C MET A 102 7.97 -1.22 -2.91
N ARG A 103 7.42 -2.33 -2.43
CA ARG A 103 7.81 -2.94 -1.15
C ARG A 103 9.26 -3.41 -1.15
N GLN A 104 9.74 -3.97 -2.25
CA GLN A 104 11.13 -4.43 -2.38
C GLN A 104 12.10 -3.25 -2.39
N VAL A 105 11.82 -2.21 -3.20
CA VAL A 105 12.62 -0.97 -3.22
C VAL A 105 12.60 -0.26 -1.87
N ARG A 106 11.43 -0.19 -1.20
CA ARG A 106 11.35 0.37 0.16
C ARG A 106 12.23 -0.39 1.14
N ASN A 107 12.23 -1.72 1.08
CA ASN A 107 13.04 -2.54 1.96
C ASN A 107 14.54 -2.34 1.71
N ALA A 108 14.96 -2.32 0.44
CA ALA A 108 16.34 -2.02 0.05
C ALA A 108 16.76 -0.61 0.52
N THR A 109 15.90 0.38 0.34
CA THR A 109 16.14 1.76 0.79
C THR A 109 16.34 1.88 2.30
N GLY A 110 15.63 1.09 3.11
CA GLY A 110 15.80 1.07 4.56
C GLY A 110 17.04 0.31 5.05
N TYR A 111 17.54 -0.62 4.24
CA TYR A 111 18.69 -1.48 4.54
C TYR A 111 19.56 -1.64 3.28
N PRO A 112 20.21 -0.57 2.83
CA PRO A 112 20.98 -0.61 1.58
C PRO A 112 22.21 -1.49 1.75
N ASP A 113 22.50 -2.29 0.73
CA ASP A 113 23.73 -3.06 0.58
C ASP A 113 24.21 -3.00 -0.89
N ASP A 114 25.40 -3.52 -1.18
CA ASP A 114 26.02 -3.42 -2.51
C ASP A 114 25.16 -4.05 -3.62
N ASP A 115 24.33 -5.05 -3.29
CA ASP A 115 23.43 -5.73 -4.23
C ASP A 115 22.02 -5.09 -4.28
N ARG A 116 21.71 -4.19 -3.33
CA ARG A 116 20.38 -3.60 -3.12
C ARG A 116 20.53 -2.10 -2.83
N PRO A 117 20.77 -1.29 -3.87
CA PRO A 117 20.89 0.15 -3.69
C PRO A 117 19.58 0.76 -3.16
N ALA A 118 19.73 1.92 -2.50
CA ALA A 118 18.58 2.74 -2.14
C ALA A 118 17.86 3.28 -3.38
N ALA A 119 16.60 3.72 -3.19
CA ALA A 119 15.79 4.29 -4.25
C ALA A 119 16.52 5.41 -5.01
N THR A 120 16.39 5.38 -6.33
CA THR A 120 16.89 6.40 -7.25
C THR A 120 15.80 7.45 -7.55
N ASN A 121 16.17 8.54 -8.23
CA ASN A 121 15.20 9.51 -8.73
C ASN A 121 14.15 8.86 -9.66
N GLN A 122 14.58 7.93 -10.51
CA GLN A 122 13.67 7.19 -11.39
C GLN A 122 12.68 6.34 -10.58
N ASP A 123 13.14 5.62 -9.56
CA ASP A 123 12.27 4.86 -8.66
C ASP A 123 11.22 5.75 -7.99
N VAL A 124 11.58 6.98 -7.61
CA VAL A 124 10.65 7.96 -7.02
C VAL A 124 9.55 8.35 -8.01
N ALA A 125 9.91 8.72 -9.25
CA ALA A 125 8.95 9.10 -10.28
C ALA A 125 7.97 7.95 -10.63
N GLU A 126 8.51 6.74 -10.77
CA GLU A 126 7.72 5.52 -11.02
C GLU A 126 6.82 5.20 -9.81
N ALA A 127 7.33 5.38 -8.58
CA ALA A 127 6.58 5.09 -7.36
C ALA A 127 5.43 6.06 -7.14
N ILE A 128 5.60 7.35 -7.45
CA ILE A 128 4.52 8.33 -7.41
C ILE A 128 3.42 7.92 -8.39
N THR A 129 3.79 7.59 -9.63
CA THR A 129 2.84 7.16 -10.66
C THR A 129 2.06 5.91 -10.24
N ALA A 130 2.76 4.89 -9.72
CA ALA A 130 2.13 3.67 -9.22
C ALA A 130 1.24 3.93 -7.99
N ALA A 131 1.73 4.74 -7.04
CA ALA A 131 1.00 5.08 -5.83
C ALA A 131 -0.30 5.82 -6.13
N VAL A 132 -0.29 6.80 -7.04
CA VAL A 132 -1.49 7.51 -7.51
C VAL A 132 -2.53 6.51 -7.99
N ARG A 133 -2.16 5.62 -8.92
CA ARG A 133 -3.09 4.62 -9.46
C ARG A 133 -3.64 3.69 -8.38
N ILE A 134 -2.79 3.18 -7.47
CA ILE A 134 -3.22 2.31 -6.36
C ILE A 134 -4.17 3.05 -5.42
N VAL A 135 -3.85 4.29 -5.04
CA VAL A 135 -4.67 5.08 -4.14
C VAL A 135 -6.01 5.40 -4.78
N ASP A 136 -6.04 5.79 -6.05
CA ASP A 136 -7.28 6.11 -6.76
C ASP A 136 -8.25 4.93 -6.80
N VAL A 137 -7.79 3.74 -7.23
CA VAL A 137 -8.68 2.57 -7.33
C VAL A 137 -9.14 2.05 -5.97
N CYS A 138 -8.27 2.12 -4.95
CA CYS A 138 -8.65 1.76 -3.58
C CYS A 138 -9.61 2.79 -2.98
N ALA A 139 -9.40 4.08 -3.23
CA ALA A 139 -10.26 5.15 -2.75
C ALA A 139 -11.65 5.08 -3.41
N GLU A 140 -11.69 4.82 -4.71
CA GLU A 140 -12.91 4.55 -5.46
C GLU A 140 -13.69 3.38 -4.84
N TYR A 141 -13.02 2.24 -4.59
CA TYR A 141 -13.62 1.09 -3.92
C TYR A 141 -14.21 1.47 -2.55
N VAL A 142 -13.41 2.07 -1.68
CA VAL A 142 -13.84 2.45 -0.32
C VAL A 142 -15.00 3.44 -0.36
N ARG A 143 -15.01 4.40 -1.29
CA ARG A 143 -16.08 5.41 -1.43
C ARG A 143 -17.37 4.83 -2.01
N ARG A 144 -17.30 3.86 -2.92
CA ARG A 144 -18.48 3.28 -3.62
C ARG A 144 -19.39 2.45 -2.73
N ASP A 145 -18.87 1.76 -1.73
CA ASP A 145 -19.68 0.88 -0.87
C ASP A 145 -20.49 1.64 0.20
N GLY A 146 -21.09 2.77 -0.19
CA GLY A 146 -21.93 3.65 0.63
C GLY A 146 -23.39 3.63 0.19
#